data_AF-T0MFL5-F1
#
_entry.id   AF-T0MFL5-F1
#
_cell.length_a   1.000
_cell.length_b   1.000
_cell.length_c   1.000
_cell.angle_alpha   90.00
_cell.angle_beta   90.00
_cell.angle_gamma   90.00
#
_symmetry.space_group_name_H-M   'P 1'
#
loop_
_entity.id
_entity.type
_entity.pdbx_description
1 polymer ?
#
loop_
_entity_poly.entity_id
_entity_poly.type
_entity_poly.pdbx_seq_one_letter_code
_entity_poly.pdbx_strand_id
1 'polypeptide(L)'
;MARQKTQQAHKQKNKRRINSSRLKKEGTLGLDQIQRNILNNIIPIDDEFNKESKYYCIECDRFFISDNALSTHKKSKVHKKRVKELGDVIHTQKHAEMAVGLF
;
A
#
# COMPACT_ATOMS: atom_id res chain seq x y z
N MET A 1 -51.05 6.22 26.18
CA MET A 1 -51.08 5.70 24.79
C MET A 1 -49.68 5.26 24.41
N ALA A 2 -49.47 3.96 24.11
CA ALA A 2 -48.14 3.42 23.79
C ALA A 2 -47.77 3.78 22.34
N ARG A 3 -46.58 4.36 22.13
CA ARG A 3 -46.03 4.59 20.78
C ARG A 3 -45.79 3.23 20.10
N GLN A 4 -46.45 3.00 18.97
CA GLN A 4 -46.22 1.81 18.16
C GLN A 4 -44.81 1.88 17.54
N LYS A 5 -44.05 0.79 17.62
CA LYS A 5 -42.73 0.68 16.99
C LYS A 5 -42.91 0.68 15.48
N THR A 6 -42.37 1.70 14.80
CA THR A 6 -42.29 1.67 13.34
C THR A 6 -41.29 0.60 12.93
N GLN A 7 -41.70 -0.32 12.05
CA GLN A 7 -40.81 -1.30 11.44
C GLN A 7 -39.90 -0.55 10.47
N GLN A 8 -38.77 -0.05 10.97
CA GLN A 8 -37.75 0.52 10.09
C GLN A 8 -37.15 -0.62 9.28
N ALA A 9 -37.33 -0.58 7.96
CA ALA A 9 -36.68 -1.51 7.05
C ALA A 9 -35.16 -1.44 7.28
N HIS A 10 -34.56 -2.56 7.67
CA HIS A 10 -33.11 -2.67 7.74
C HIS A 10 -32.54 -2.45 6.34
N LYS A 11 -32.06 -1.24 6.06
CA LYS A 11 -31.29 -0.94 4.85
C LYS A 11 -30.10 -1.90 4.86
N GLN A 12 -30.09 -2.90 3.97
CA GLN A 12 -28.97 -3.82 3.85
C GLN A 12 -27.74 -2.96 3.60
N LYS A 13 -26.92 -2.78 4.63
CA LYS A 13 -25.62 -2.15 4.49
C LYS A 13 -24.87 -3.10 3.59
N ASN A 14 -24.71 -2.71 2.33
CA ASN A 14 -23.89 -3.41 1.37
C ASN A 14 -22.44 -3.25 1.87
N LYS A 15 -22.09 -4.03 2.89
CA LYS A 15 -20.74 -4.17 3.40
C LYS A 15 -20.01 -4.89 2.28
N ARG A 16 -19.55 -4.12 1.29
CA ARG A 16 -18.40 -4.52 0.47
C ARG A 16 -17.26 -4.69 1.47
N ARG A 17 -17.24 -5.84 2.16
CA ARG A 17 -16.11 -6.23 3.00
C ARG A 17 -14.96 -6.26 2.02
N ILE A 18 -14.05 -5.30 2.13
CA ILE A 18 -12.79 -5.34 1.42
C ILE A 18 -12.23 -6.73 1.74
N ASN A 19 -12.07 -7.57 0.72
CA ASN A 19 -11.73 -8.96 0.92
C ASN A 19 -10.29 -9.01 1.44
N SER A 20 -10.14 -9.03 2.76
CA SER A 20 -8.86 -8.85 3.46
C SER A 20 -7.86 -9.94 3.09
N SER A 21 -8.34 -11.11 2.68
CA SER A 21 -7.51 -12.21 2.18
C SER A 21 -6.86 -11.90 0.83
N ARG A 22 -7.53 -11.17 -0.05
CA ARG A 22 -6.98 -10.74 -1.34
C ARG A 22 -5.95 -9.63 -1.16
N LEU A 23 -6.21 -8.68 -0.24
CA LEU A 23 -5.28 -7.61 0.12
C LEU A 23 -3.97 -8.13 0.75
N LYS A 24 -4.00 -9.30 1.38
CA LYS A 24 -2.82 -9.95 1.98
C LYS A 24 -1.97 -10.72 0.96
N LYS A 25 -2.56 -11.22 -0.13
CA LYS A 25 -1.84 -11.99 -1.16
C LYS A 25 -1.18 -11.09 -2.20
N GLU A 26 -1.83 -9.98 -2.58
CA GLU A 26 -1.32 -9.04 -3.59
C GLU A 26 -1.18 -7.62 -3.01
N GLY A 27 -0.92 -7.56 -1.70
CA GLY A 27 -0.65 -6.29 -1.03
C GLY A 27 0.63 -5.66 -1.56
N THR A 28 0.68 -4.34 -1.48
CA THR A 28 1.91 -3.57 -1.78
C THR A 28 3.07 -4.08 -0.94
N LEU A 29 4.28 -4.10 -1.50
CA LEU A 29 5.49 -4.45 -0.77
C LEU A 29 5.60 -3.68 0.56
N GLY A 30 6.08 -4.38 1.59
CA GLY A 30 6.33 -3.77 2.90
C GLY A 30 7.39 -2.67 2.82
N LEU A 31 7.34 -1.71 3.74
CA LEU A 31 8.31 -0.60 3.82
C LEU A 31 9.77 -1.11 3.84
N ASP A 32 10.03 -2.14 4.64
CA ASP A 32 11.36 -2.75 4.76
C ASP A 32 11.86 -3.36 3.44
N GLN A 33 10.97 -4.01 2.69
CA GLN A 33 11.32 -4.60 1.40
C GLN A 33 11.54 -3.53 0.33
N ILE A 34 10.75 -2.46 0.34
CA ILE A 34 10.94 -1.32 -0.56
C ILE A 34 12.28 -0.63 -0.28
N GLN A 35 12.64 -0.40 0.98
CA GLN A 35 13.94 0.18 1.31
C GLN A 35 15.10 -0.70 0.86
N ARG A 36 14.98 -2.03 1.02
CA ARG A 36 15.95 -2.98 0.46
C ARG A 36 16.03 -2.94 -1.07
N ASN A 37 14.90 -2.78 -1.77
CA ASN A 37 14.89 -2.66 -3.22
C ASN A 37 15.53 -1.35 -3.69
N ILE A 38 15.30 -0.24 -2.97
CA ILE A 38 15.95 1.06 -3.24
C ILE A 38 17.46 0.94 -3.09
N LEU A 39 17.94 0.32 -2.00
CA LEU A 39 19.38 0.16 -1.75
C LEU A 39 20.07 -0.69 -2.82
N ASN A 40 19.40 -1.75 -3.28
CA ASN A 40 19.96 -2.69 -4.25
C ASN A 40 19.61 -2.32 -5.71
N ASN A 41 18.91 -1.21 -5.94
CA ASN A 41 18.35 -0.82 -7.24
C ASN A 41 17.61 -1.97 -7.95
N ILE A 42 16.87 -2.79 -7.18
CA ILE A 42 16.12 -3.91 -7.72
C ILE A 42 14.83 -3.36 -8.32
N ILE A 43 14.67 -3.52 -9.62
CA ILE A 43 13.45 -3.21 -10.35
C ILE A 43 12.80 -4.54 -10.71
N PRO A 44 11.54 -4.80 -10.30
CA PRO A 44 10.85 -6.03 -10.69
C PRO A 44 10.71 -6.07 -12.21
N ILE A 45 11.21 -7.14 -12.82
CA ILE A 45 11.05 -7.42 -14.25
C ILE A 45 9.84 -8.37 -14.34
N ASP A 46 8.67 -7.84 -14.67
CA ASP A 46 7.48 -8.63 -14.94
C ASP A 46 7.28 -8.81 -16.46
N ASP A 47 7.67 -9.96 -17.01
CA ASP A 47 7.71 -10.23 -18.45
C ASP A 47 6.33 -10.17 -19.16
N GLU A 48 5.20 -10.27 -18.44
CA GLU A 48 3.85 -10.23 -19.03
C GLU A 48 3.24 -8.82 -19.09
N PHE A 49 3.43 -7.98 -18.06
CA PHE A 49 2.97 -6.57 -18.07
C PHE A 49 3.99 -5.57 -18.66
N ASN A 50 5.27 -5.94 -18.80
CA ASN A 50 6.35 -5.04 -19.22
C ASN A 50 6.41 -4.69 -20.70
N LYS A 51 5.63 -5.33 -21.58
CA LYS A 51 5.79 -5.07 -23.03
C LYS A 51 5.50 -3.61 -23.41
N GLU A 52 4.70 -2.88 -22.62
CA GLU A 52 4.35 -1.49 -22.92
C GLU A 52 4.58 -0.50 -21.75
N SER A 53 4.70 -0.97 -20.51
CA SER A 53 4.81 -0.07 -19.33
C SER A 53 6.25 0.08 -18.82
N LYS A 54 6.99 1.02 -19.41
CA LYS A 54 8.40 1.28 -19.09
C LYS A 54 8.63 2.12 -17.83
N TYR A 55 7.60 2.71 -17.25
CA TYR A 55 7.73 3.73 -16.21
C TYR A 55 7.37 3.16 -14.84
N TYR A 56 8.36 2.99 -13.97
CA TYR A 56 8.17 2.36 -12.65
C TYR A 56 8.51 3.32 -11.49
N CYS A 57 7.71 3.27 -10.43
CA CYS A 57 7.97 3.96 -9.18
C CYS A 57 8.34 2.95 -8.09
N ILE A 58 9.62 2.94 -7.69
CA ILE A 58 10.19 2.00 -6.71
C ILE A 58 9.55 2.19 -5.32
N GLU A 59 9.31 3.43 -4.91
CA GLU A 59 8.81 3.75 -3.56
C GLU A 59 7.35 3.30 -3.33
N CYS A 60 6.56 3.23 -4.40
CA CYS A 60 5.15 2.86 -4.34
C CYS A 60 4.87 1.48 -4.93
N ASP A 61 5.89 0.82 -5.49
CA ASP A 61 5.80 -0.45 -6.21
C ASP A 61 4.68 -0.47 -7.26
N ARG A 62 4.75 0.48 -8.21
CA ARG A 62 3.73 0.63 -9.25
C ARG A 62 4.32 0.92 -10.62
N PHE A 63 3.77 0.23 -11.62
CA PHE A 63 4.03 0.47 -13.03
C PHE A 63 3.05 1.49 -13.61
N PHE A 64 3.53 2.29 -14.54
CA PHE A 64 2.80 3.32 -15.26
C PHE A 64 3.03 3.19 -16.76
N ILE A 65 2.01 3.57 -17.53
CA ILE A 65 2.01 3.46 -19.00
C ILE A 65 2.80 4.61 -19.64
N SER A 66 2.83 5.80 -19.02
CA SER A 66 3.41 7.03 -19.57
C SER A 66 4.26 7.78 -18.55
N ASP A 67 5.27 8.52 -19.02
CA ASP A 67 6.07 9.44 -18.19
C ASP A 67 5.20 10.49 -17.50
N ASN A 68 4.20 11.04 -18.19
CA ASN A 68 3.29 12.02 -17.62
C ASN A 68 2.53 11.44 -16.41
N ALA A 69 2.16 10.16 -16.46
CA ALA A 69 1.51 9.47 -15.35
C ALA A 69 2.46 9.29 -14.16
N LEU A 70 3.73 8.96 -14.43
CA LEU A 70 4.76 8.88 -13.39
C LEU A 70 5.05 10.25 -12.75
N SER A 71 5.18 11.29 -13.57
CA SER A 71 5.44 12.66 -13.14
C SER A 71 4.28 13.24 -12.29
N THR A 72 3.04 12.97 -12.68
CA THR A 72 1.86 13.36 -11.88
C THR A 72 1.75 12.54 -10.59
N HIS A 73 2.07 11.25 -10.63
CA HIS A 73 2.16 10.40 -9.44
C HIS A 73 3.17 10.94 -8.42
N LYS A 74 4.38 11.30 -8.86
CA LYS A 74 5.43 11.87 -7.98
C LYS A 74 5.00 13.16 -7.29
N LYS A 75 4.16 13.97 -7.94
CA LYS A 75 3.63 15.22 -7.36
C LYS A 75 2.49 14.98 -6.36
N SER A 76 1.85 13.82 -6.40
CA SER A 76 0.68 13.49 -5.58
C SER A 76 0.99 13.43 -4.08
N LYS A 77 -0.03 13.71 -3.25
CA LYS A 77 0.09 13.65 -1.79
C LYS A 77 0.42 12.23 -1.29
N VAL A 78 -0.09 11.20 -1.98
CA VAL A 78 0.11 9.79 -1.62
C VAL A 78 1.59 9.42 -1.72
N HIS A 79 2.23 9.76 -2.84
CA HIS A 79 3.64 9.53 -3.05
C HIS A 79 4.50 10.29 -2.04
N LYS A 80 4.24 11.59 -1.85
CA LYS A 80 4.95 12.41 -0.86
C LYS A 80 4.83 11.88 0.58
N LYS A 81 3.68 11.30 0.94
CA LYS A 81 3.50 10.64 2.24
C LYS A 81 4.37 9.38 2.34
N ARG A 82 4.42 8.59 1.26
CA ARG A 82 5.20 7.36 1.20
C ARG A 82 6.71 7.61 1.30
N VAL A 83 7.21 8.64 0.63
CA VAL A 83 8.61 9.10 0.74
C VAL A 83 8.97 9.42 2.20
N LYS A 84 8.07 10.12 2.92
CA LYS A 84 8.29 10.44 4.34
C LYS A 84 8.32 9.18 5.20
N GLU A 85 7.37 8.27 5.00
CA GLU A 85 7.33 6.98 5.71
C GLU A 85 8.59 6.13 5.47
N LEU A 86 9.19 6.21 4.28
CA LEU A 86 10.44 5.51 3.94
C LEU A 86 11.69 6.19 4.54
N GLY A 87 11.62 7.47 4.88
CA GLY A 87 12.70 8.19 5.56
C GLY A 87 12.75 7.94 7.08
N ASP A 88 11.62 7.54 7.66
CA ASP A 88 11.54 7.23 9.08
C ASP A 88 12.17 5.86 9.41
N VAL A 89 12.58 5.66 10.66
CA VAL A 89 13.15 4.38 11.12
C VAL A 89 12.10 3.27 10.97
N ILE A 90 12.41 2.26 10.16
CA ILE A 90 11.50 1.14 9.95
C ILE A 90 11.33 0.33 11.23
N HIS A 91 10.08 0.05 11.58
CA HIS A 91 9.74 -0.89 12.63
C HIS A 91 9.99 -2.34 12.16
N THR A 92 11.20 -2.82 12.41
CA THR A 92 11.60 -4.21 12.17
C THR A 92 11.41 -5.07 13.42
N GLN A 93 11.53 -6.40 13.27
CA GLN A 93 11.44 -7.33 14.39
C GLN A 93 12.45 -7.00 15.50
N LYS A 94 13.68 -6.64 15.12
CA LYS A 94 14.72 -6.22 16.07
C LYS A 94 14.32 -4.98 16.87
N HIS A 95 13.60 -4.05 16.25
CA HIS A 95 13.09 -2.87 16.94
C HIS A 95 12.00 -3.24 17.97
N ALA A 96 11.17 -4.24 17.66
CA ALA A 96 10.17 -4.77 18.59
C ALA A 96 10.82 -5.52 19.76
N GLU A 97 11.83 -6.35 19.51
CA GLU A 97 12.60 -7.06 20.53
C GLU A 97 13.26 -6.07 21.50
N MET A 98 13.93 -5.05 20.97
CA MET A 98 14.55 -3.98 21.76
C MET A 98 13.53 -3.19 22.59
N ALA A 99 12.33 -2.93 22.06
CA ALA A 99 11.26 -2.25 22.79
C ALA A 99 10.72 -3.06 23.97
N VAL A 100 10.77 -4.40 23.88
CA VAL A 100 10.35 -5.34 24.94
C VAL A 100 11.52 -5.70 25.87
N GLY A 101 12.74 -5.23 25.58
CA GLY A 101 13.94 -5.54 26.36
C GLY A 101 14.50 -6.94 26.10
N LEU A 102 14.13 -7.56 24.98
CA LEU A 102 14.77 -8.77 24.45
C LEU A 102 15.97 -8.32 23.60
N PHE A 103 17.19 -8.56 24.08
CA PHE A 103 18.44 -8.31 23.36
C PHE A 103 19.29 -9.56 23.31
#